data_AF-A0A3C0I2A5-F1
#
_entry.id   AF-A0A3C0I2A5-F1
#
_cell.length_a   1.000
_cell.length_b   1.000
_cell.length_c   1.000
_cell.angle_alpha   90.00
_cell.angle_beta   90.00
_cell.angle_gamma   90.00
#
_symmetry.space_group_name_H-M   'P 1'
#
loop_
_entity.id
_entity.type
_entity.pdbx_description
1 polymer ?
#
loop_
_entity_poly.entity_id
_entity_poly.type
_entity_poly.pdbx_seq_one_letter_code
_entity_poly.pdbx_strand_id
1 'polypeptide(L)'
;MRPVERGYIPTDNQGQPKHNKQYAQAQSELINRIGEYCSYCERPIKTHLAIEHIQSKAYQPQLTLSWDNFLLGCGNCNATKGTHVRDDVTQSHYYWPHLDNTFRAFVYKQGGIIKVNPALNAAERKKAHT
;
A
#
# COMPACT_ATOMS: atom_id res chain seq x y z
N MET A 1 -5.10 -12.30 0.56
CA MET A 1 -4.99 -10.84 0.51
C MET A 1 -6.02 -10.27 -0.44
N ARG A 2 -6.77 -9.26 0.01
CA ARG A 2 -7.76 -8.55 -0.79
C ARG A 2 -7.03 -7.72 -1.85
N PRO A 3 -7.53 -7.68 -3.09
CA PRO A 3 -7.08 -6.68 -4.06
C PRO A 3 -7.31 -5.27 -3.50
N VAL A 4 -6.33 -4.37 -3.68
CA VAL A 4 -6.48 -2.95 -3.32
C VAL A 4 -6.73 -2.14 -4.58
N GLU A 5 -8.01 -1.88 -4.84
CA GLU A 5 -8.48 -1.09 -5.98
C GLU A 5 -8.96 0.29 -5.52
N ARG A 6 -8.07 1.27 -5.56
CA ARG A 6 -8.37 2.65 -5.12
C ARG A 6 -9.07 3.50 -6.17
N GLY A 7 -9.11 3.09 -7.44
CA GLY A 7 -9.69 3.86 -8.56
C GLY A 7 -8.95 5.18 -8.89
N TYR A 8 -9.46 5.94 -9.87
CA TYR A 8 -8.90 7.25 -10.28
C TYR A 8 -9.11 8.35 -9.25
N ILE A 9 -8.28 9.40 -9.27
CA ILE A 9 -8.42 10.55 -8.36
C ILE A 9 -9.89 11.03 -8.25
N PRO A 10 -10.44 11.19 -7.03
CA PRO A 10 -11.81 11.68 -6.86
C PRO A 10 -11.98 13.06 -7.48
N THR A 11 -13.19 13.35 -7.95
CA THR A 11 -13.55 14.68 -8.47
C THR A 11 -14.26 15.52 -7.43
N ASP A 12 -14.18 16.83 -7.55
CA ASP A 12 -14.97 17.78 -6.78
C ASP A 12 -16.41 17.91 -7.33
N ASN A 13 -17.18 18.81 -6.74
CA ASN A 13 -18.58 19.07 -7.13
C ASN A 13 -18.73 19.64 -8.55
N GLN A 14 -17.63 20.07 -9.18
CA GLN A 14 -17.58 20.63 -10.53
C GLN A 14 -17.04 19.59 -11.54
N GLY A 15 -16.79 18.35 -11.08
CA GLY A 15 -16.25 17.27 -11.91
C GLY A 15 -14.75 17.38 -12.17
N GLN A 16 -14.03 18.28 -11.50
CA GLN A 16 -12.58 18.42 -11.66
C GLN A 16 -11.84 17.53 -10.67
N PRO A 17 -10.64 17.00 -11.00
CA PRO A 17 -9.82 16.24 -10.06
C PRO A 17 -9.58 17.00 -8.75
N LYS A 18 -9.81 16.36 -7.60
CA LYS A 18 -9.58 16.99 -6.30
C LYS A 18 -8.10 17.25 -6.08
N HIS A 19 -7.73 18.52 -5.91
CA HIS A 19 -6.39 18.92 -5.52
C HIS A 19 -6.30 19.12 -4.00
N ASN A 20 -5.67 18.17 -3.31
CA ASN A 20 -5.45 18.26 -1.87
C ASN A 20 -4.30 19.20 -1.55
N LYS A 21 -4.45 20.04 -0.51
CA LYS A 21 -3.34 20.84 0.04
C LYS A 21 -2.46 20.02 0.99
N GLN A 22 -3.06 19.02 1.62
CA GLN A 22 -2.40 18.10 2.55
C GLN A 22 -2.83 16.67 2.24
N TYR A 23 -1.88 15.72 2.24
CA TYR A 23 -2.19 14.32 1.91
C TYR A 23 -3.23 13.70 2.83
N ALA A 24 -3.31 14.13 4.10
CA ALA A 24 -4.31 13.64 5.06
C ALA A 24 -5.75 13.85 4.60
N GLN A 25 -6.00 14.83 3.72
CA GLN A 25 -7.32 15.09 3.14
C GLN A 25 -7.78 13.97 2.19
N ALA A 26 -6.88 13.15 1.66
CA ALA A 26 -7.21 11.99 0.83
C ALA A 26 -7.70 10.77 1.64
N GLN A 27 -7.54 10.79 2.96
CA GLN A 27 -7.77 9.63 3.82
C GLN A 27 -9.21 9.16 3.80
N SER A 28 -10.17 10.07 3.97
CA SER A 28 -11.60 9.73 3.97
C SER A 28 -12.04 9.15 2.63
N GLU A 29 -11.56 9.71 1.52
CA GLU A 29 -11.84 9.22 0.17
C GLU A 29 -11.27 7.81 -0.05
N LEU A 30 -10.04 7.56 0.41
CA LEU A 30 -9.47 6.21 0.35
C LEU A 30 -10.27 5.23 1.22
N ILE A 31 -10.61 5.60 2.46
CA ILE A 31 -11.42 4.75 3.34
C ILE A 31 -12.76 4.41 2.71
N ASN A 32 -13.43 5.38 2.08
CA ASN A 32 -14.71 5.15 1.40
C ASN A 32 -14.59 4.14 0.25
N ARG A 33 -13.43 4.09 -0.43
CA ARG A 33 -13.22 3.21 -1.59
C ARG A 33 -12.71 1.82 -1.21
N ILE A 34 -11.77 1.75 -0.28
CA ILE A 34 -11.08 0.49 0.04
C ILE A 34 -11.35 -0.02 1.46
N GLY A 35 -12.21 0.67 2.22
CA GLY A 35 -12.57 0.32 3.60
C GLY A 35 -11.50 0.68 4.63
N GLU A 36 -11.87 0.53 5.91
CA GLU A 36 -11.00 0.80 7.08
C GLU A 36 -10.01 -0.34 7.36
N TYR A 37 -9.30 -0.78 6.33
CA TYR A 37 -8.36 -1.89 6.41
C TYR A 37 -6.96 -1.44 6.01
N CYS A 38 -5.96 -1.86 6.77
CA CYS A 38 -4.57 -1.71 6.36
C CYS A 38 -4.33 -2.44 5.04
N SER A 39 -3.74 -1.77 4.05
CA SER A 39 -3.48 -2.34 2.73
C SER A 39 -2.42 -3.44 2.76
N TYR A 40 -1.60 -3.50 3.82
CA TYR A 40 -0.50 -4.47 3.95
C TYR A 40 -0.89 -5.69 4.80
N CYS A 41 -1.31 -5.46 6.04
CA CYS A 41 -1.64 -6.55 6.97
C CYS A 41 -3.10 -6.95 6.98
N GLU A 42 -3.95 -6.24 6.24
CA GLU A 42 -5.38 -6.55 6.03
C GLU A 42 -6.25 -6.57 7.27
N ARG A 43 -5.70 -6.14 8.39
CA ARG A 43 -6.47 -6.00 9.62
C ARG A 43 -7.42 -4.81 9.48
N PRO A 44 -8.65 -4.90 10.02
CA PRO A 44 -9.47 -3.72 10.22
C PRO A 44 -8.80 -2.82 11.28
N ILE A 45 -8.66 -1.54 10.97
CA ILE A 45 -7.99 -0.56 11.82
C ILE A 45 -8.96 0.58 12.09
N LYS A 46 -9.55 0.57 13.29
CA LYS A 46 -10.56 1.56 13.70
C LYS A 46 -9.97 2.89 14.14
N THR A 47 -8.71 2.88 14.59
CA THR A 47 -8.01 4.09 15.03
C THR A 47 -6.61 4.09 14.44
N HIS A 48 -6.09 5.27 14.10
CA HIS A 48 -4.73 5.43 13.57
C HIS A 48 -4.45 4.71 12.24
N LEU A 49 -5.48 4.43 11.43
CA LEU A 49 -5.30 4.11 10.02
C LEU A 49 -4.90 5.39 9.30
N ALA A 50 -3.78 5.43 8.59
CA ALA A 50 -3.26 6.66 7.98
C ALA A 50 -2.98 6.47 6.49
N ILE A 51 -2.80 7.60 5.79
CA ILE A 51 -2.19 7.60 4.45
C ILE A 51 -0.77 7.05 4.57
N GLU A 52 -0.46 6.07 3.73
CA GLU A 52 0.90 5.62 3.48
C GLU A 52 1.29 5.95 2.05
N HIS A 53 2.46 6.57 1.88
CA HIS A 53 3.02 6.86 0.56
C HIS A 53 3.75 5.64 0.01
N ILE A 54 3.43 5.18 -1.19
CA ILE A 54 4.11 4.03 -1.83
C ILE A 54 5.60 4.35 -1.96
N GLN A 55 5.94 5.46 -2.62
CA GLN A 55 7.27 6.04 -2.63
C GLN A 55 7.35 7.15 -1.59
N SER A 56 8.37 7.06 -0.73
CA SER A 56 8.51 7.96 0.42
C SER A 56 8.60 9.42 0.00
N LYS A 57 7.77 10.27 0.62
CA LYS A 57 7.81 11.72 0.44
C LYS A 57 9.15 12.38 0.77
N ALA A 58 10.01 11.70 1.54
CA ALA A 58 11.37 12.17 1.83
C ALA A 58 12.28 12.12 0.59
N TYR A 59 12.02 11.19 -0.32
CA TYR A 59 12.78 11.02 -1.57
C TYR A 59 12.02 11.50 -2.80
N GLN A 60 10.68 11.46 -2.76
CA GLN A 60 9.79 11.87 -3.86
C GLN A 60 8.82 12.97 -3.40
N PRO A 61 9.30 14.17 -3.05
CA PRO A 61 8.46 15.26 -2.54
C PRO A 61 7.36 15.66 -3.53
N GLN A 62 7.59 15.54 -4.84
CA GLN A 62 6.60 15.82 -5.88
C GLN A 62 5.42 14.82 -5.89
N LEU A 63 5.60 13.62 -5.34
CA LEU A 63 4.55 12.61 -5.22
C LEU A 63 3.79 12.69 -3.88
N THR A 64 4.08 13.67 -3.04
CA THR A 64 3.49 13.81 -1.69
C THR A 64 1.97 13.93 -1.71
N LEU A 65 1.42 14.54 -2.77
CA LEU A 65 -0.01 14.78 -2.94
C LEU A 65 -0.64 13.91 -4.04
N SER A 66 0.14 13.00 -4.63
CA SER A 66 -0.32 12.16 -5.74
C SER A 66 -1.21 11.04 -5.24
N TRP A 67 -2.44 10.98 -5.77
CA TRP A 67 -3.40 9.92 -5.47
C TRP A 67 -2.84 8.52 -5.77
N ASP A 68 -2.08 8.39 -6.86
CA ASP A 68 -1.50 7.11 -7.25
C ASP A 68 -0.33 6.67 -6.38
N ASN A 69 0.18 7.58 -5.54
CA ASN A 69 1.18 7.28 -4.55
C ASN A 69 0.57 6.94 -3.18
N PHE A 70 -0.76 6.83 -3.05
CA PHE A 70 -1.41 6.60 -1.75
C PHE A 70 -1.94 5.16 -1.57
N LEU A 71 -1.78 4.69 -0.34
CA LEU A 71 -2.44 3.53 0.25
C LEU A 71 -2.92 3.88 1.66
N LEU A 72 -3.69 2.98 2.28
CA LEU A 72 -3.99 3.04 3.71
C LEU A 72 -3.06 2.07 4.46
N GLY A 73 -2.44 2.53 5.54
CA GLY A 73 -1.57 1.68 6.35
C GLY A 73 -1.70 1.98 7.84
N CYS A 74 -1.52 0.94 8.66
CA CYS A 74 -1.52 1.07 10.11
C CYS A 74 -0.13 1.51 10.62
N GLY A 75 -0.07 2.01 11.85
CA GLY A 75 1.19 2.48 12.45
C GLY A 75 2.34 1.48 12.35
N ASN A 76 2.08 0.19 12.57
CA ASN A 76 3.12 -0.85 12.47
C ASN A 76 3.63 -1.02 11.04
N CYS A 77 2.74 -1.19 10.06
CA CYS A 77 3.15 -1.39 8.67
C CYS A 77 3.82 -0.14 8.10
N ASN A 78 3.34 1.05 8.43
CA ASN A 78 3.95 2.31 8.01
C ASN A 78 5.34 2.46 8.61
N ALA A 79 5.52 2.15 9.90
CA ALA A 79 6.82 2.18 10.54
C ALA A 79 7.79 1.14 9.94
N THR A 80 7.32 -0.08 9.67
CA THR A 80 8.13 -1.13 9.03
C THR A 80 8.57 -0.75 7.63
N LYS A 81 7.70 -0.15 6.81
CA LYS A 81 8.07 0.32 5.47
C LYS A 81 8.99 1.54 5.53
N GLY A 82 8.70 2.48 6.42
CA GLY A 82 9.46 3.71 6.61
C GLY A 82 9.77 4.41 5.28
N THR A 83 11.06 4.64 5.06
CA THR A 83 11.59 5.32 3.86
C THR A 83 12.33 4.39 2.90
N HIS A 84 12.14 3.06 3.02
CA HIS A 84 12.87 2.06 2.23
C HIS A 84 12.54 2.11 0.73
N VAL A 85 11.33 2.54 0.38
CA VAL A 85 10.86 2.65 -1.00
C VAL A 85 11.01 4.09 -1.46
N ARG A 86 11.99 4.32 -2.32
CA ARG A 86 12.48 5.65 -2.70
C ARG A 86 12.05 6.06 -4.10
N ASP A 87 11.83 5.09 -4.98
CA ASP A 87 11.63 5.25 -6.41
C ASP A 87 11.02 3.96 -7.00
N ASP A 88 10.76 3.95 -8.31
CA ASP A 88 10.24 2.79 -9.02
C ASP A 88 11.18 1.57 -8.95
N VAL A 89 12.50 1.80 -8.92
CA VAL A 89 13.51 0.74 -8.85
C VAL A 89 13.39 -0.01 -7.53
N THR A 90 13.44 0.71 -6.41
CA THR A 90 13.26 0.15 -5.07
C THR A 90 11.87 -0.42 -4.86
N GLN A 91 10.82 0.21 -5.42
CA GLN A 91 9.47 -0.33 -5.41
C GLN A 91 9.40 -1.71 -6.07
N SER A 92 10.09 -1.91 -7.19
CA SER A 92 10.07 -3.16 -7.95
C SER A 92 10.62 -4.37 -7.19
N HIS A 93 11.38 -4.15 -6.11
CA HIS A 93 11.94 -5.21 -5.26
C HIS A 93 10.91 -5.88 -4.34
N TYR A 94 9.74 -5.27 -4.15
CA TYR A 94 8.71 -5.75 -3.25
C TYR A 94 7.46 -6.21 -4.00
N TYR A 95 6.62 -6.98 -3.32
CA TYR A 95 5.23 -7.19 -3.72
C TYR A 95 4.33 -6.11 -3.13
N TRP A 96 3.42 -5.58 -3.94
CA TRP A 96 2.55 -4.48 -3.56
C TRP A 96 1.07 -4.86 -3.63
N PRO A 97 0.27 -4.51 -2.62
CA PRO A 97 -1.13 -4.93 -2.55
C PRO A 97 -2.04 -4.34 -3.65
N HIS A 98 -1.58 -3.28 -4.33
CA HIS A 98 -2.31 -2.63 -5.44
C HIS A 98 -1.81 -3.06 -6.83
N LEU A 99 -0.74 -3.87 -6.90
CA LEU A 99 -0.16 -4.35 -8.18
C LEU A 99 -0.13 -5.87 -8.25
N ASP A 100 -0.01 -6.53 -7.10
CA ASP A 100 0.24 -7.95 -6.98
C ASP A 100 -0.86 -8.65 -6.19
N ASN A 101 -1.18 -9.89 -6.57
CA ASN A 101 -1.83 -10.82 -5.66
C ASN A 101 -0.79 -11.35 -4.67
N THR A 102 -0.52 -10.55 -3.64
CA THR A 102 0.49 -10.83 -2.60
C THR A 102 0.21 -12.13 -1.82
N PHE A 103 -1.02 -12.64 -1.83
CA PHE A 103 -1.36 -13.92 -1.20
C PHE A 103 -0.61 -15.09 -1.83
N ARG A 104 -0.28 -15.02 -3.14
CA ARG A 104 0.43 -16.11 -3.83
C ARG A 104 1.87 -16.27 -3.33
N ALA A 105 2.45 -15.23 -2.72
CA ALA A 105 3.85 -15.23 -2.33
C ALA A 105 4.12 -16.13 -1.11
N PHE A 106 3.09 -16.47 -0.34
CA PHE A 106 3.23 -17.19 0.92
C PHE A 106 2.29 -18.38 1.04
N VAL A 107 2.70 -19.37 1.82
CA VAL A 107 1.89 -20.51 2.28
C VAL A 107 1.62 -20.31 3.77
N TYR A 108 0.34 -20.27 4.12
CA TYR A 108 -0.14 -20.11 5.49
C TYR A 108 -0.46 -21.48 6.05
N LYS A 109 0.25 -21.89 7.09
CA LYS A 109 0.07 -23.18 7.77
C LYS A 109 -0.69 -23.00 9.08
N GLN A 110 -1.22 -24.12 9.59
CA GLN A 110 -1.84 -24.16 10.92
C GLN A 110 -0.87 -23.61 11.99
N GLY A 111 -1.42 -22.93 12.99
CA GLY A 111 -0.63 -22.27 14.04
C GLY A 111 -0.04 -20.92 13.62
N GLY A 112 -0.47 -20.33 12.50
CA GLY A 112 -0.03 -18.99 12.07
C GLY A 112 1.36 -18.95 11.45
N ILE A 113 1.93 -20.11 11.10
CA ILE A 113 3.24 -20.18 10.44
C ILE A 113 3.11 -19.73 8.99
N ILE A 114 3.91 -18.75 8.60
CA ILE A 114 3.99 -18.23 7.23
C ILE A 114 5.31 -18.71 6.62
N LYS A 115 5.24 -19.31 5.43
CA LYS A 115 6.43 -19.70 4.64
C LYS A 115 6.36 -19.09 3.25
N VAL A 116 7.51 -18.80 2.64
CA VAL A 116 7.55 -18.43 1.22
C VAL A 116 7.02 -19.58 0.38
N ASN A 117 6.19 -19.27 -0.61
CA ASN A 117 5.59 -20.28 -1.47
C ASN A 117 6.69 -21.00 -2.29
N PRO A 118 6.83 -22.34 -2.16
CA PRO A 118 7.89 -23.07 -2.84
C PRO A 118 7.74 -23.05 -4.36
N ALA A 119 6.54 -22.77 -4.89
CA ALA A 119 6.28 -22.68 -6.33
C ALA A 119 6.81 -21.39 -6.98
N LEU A 120 7.27 -20.40 -6.20
CA LEU A 120 7.84 -19.18 -6.75
C LEU A 120 9.17 -19.45 -7.48
N ASN A 121 9.34 -18.79 -8.62
CA ASN A 121 10.63 -18.79 -9.32
C ASN A 121 11.71 -18.00 -8.54
N ALA A 122 12.96 -18.03 -9.01
CA ALA A 122 14.08 -17.40 -8.29
C ALA A 122 13.89 -15.89 -8.08
N ALA A 123 13.40 -15.16 -9.09
CA ALA A 123 13.18 -13.73 -8.99
C ALA A 123 12.03 -13.39 -8.02
N GLU A 124 10.93 -14.12 -8.12
CA GLU A 124 9.77 -13.99 -7.23
C GLU A 124 10.11 -14.29 -5.77
N ARG A 125 10.94 -15.32 -5.54
CA ARG A 125 11.39 -15.72 -4.21
C ARG A 125 12.27 -14.65 -3.58
N LYS A 126 13.13 -14.00 -4.36
CA LYS A 126 13.95 -12.88 -3.88
C LYS A 126 13.07 -11.75 -3.33
N LYS A 127 12.01 -11.38 -4.07
CA LYS A 127 11.03 -10.37 -3.60
C LYS A 127 10.31 -10.78 -2.32
N ALA A 128 10.00 -12.06 -2.13
CA ALA A 128 9.28 -12.55 -0.94
C ALA A 128 10.12 -12.57 0.35
N HIS A 129 11.45 -12.42 0.24
CA HIS A 129 12.39 -12.42 1.38
C HIS A 129 12.89 -11.02 1.78
N THR A 130 12.40 -9.97 1.11
CA THR A 130 12.83 -8.58 1.32
C THR A 130 11.96 -7.89 2.35
#